data_AF-A0A1J3HWR1-F1
#
_entry.id   AF-A0A1J3HWR1-F1
#
_cell.length_a   1.000
_cell.length_b   1.000
_cell.length_c   1.000
_cell.angle_alpha   90.00
_cell.angle_beta   90.00
_cell.angle_gamma   90.00
#
_symmetry.space_group_name_H-M   'P 1'
#
loop_
_entity.id
_entity.type
_entity.pdbx_description
1 polymer ?
#
loop_
_entity_poly.entity_id
_entity_poly.type
_entity_poly.pdbx_seq_one_letter_code
_entity_poly.pdbx_strand_id
1 'polypeptide(L)'
;LAGLYRRFVKDFSTIAAPLTEVIKKEVGFKWEKAQEDVFQALKDRLTNAHVLILPDFLKTFEIECDASSIGIGAVLMQDKKPIAYFSEKLGGATLNYPKYDKELYVLVRALQTWKHYLWPK
;
A
#
# COMPACT_ATOMS: atom_id res chain seq x y z
N LEU A 1 -3.68 13.46 -6.61
CA LEU A 1 -4.35 12.28 -7.20
C LEU A 1 -3.62 10.96 -6.96
N ALA A 2 -2.29 10.85 -7.11
CA ALA A 2 -1.54 9.58 -6.95
C ALA A 2 -1.67 8.91 -5.56
N GLY A 3 -1.98 9.66 -4.50
CA GLY A 3 -2.22 9.11 -3.15
C GLY A 3 -3.43 8.18 -3.05
N LEU A 4 -4.45 8.33 -3.92
CA LEU A 4 -5.62 7.44 -3.95
C LEU A 4 -5.23 6.03 -4.45
N TYR A 5 -4.30 5.98 -5.39
CA TYR A 5 -3.85 4.74 -6.04
C TYR A 5 -2.69 4.03 -5.31
N ARG A 6 -2.22 4.57 -4.18
CA ARG A 6 -1.29 3.87 -3.27
C ARG A 6 -1.79 2.49 -2.89
N ARG A 7 -3.12 2.36 -2.75
CA ARG A 7 -3.81 1.12 -2.41
C ARG A 7 -3.83 0.11 -3.55
N PHE A 8 -3.21 0.39 -4.69
CA PHE A 8 -3.31 -0.44 -5.89
C PHE A 8 -1.94 -0.77 -6.49
N VAL A 9 -0.87 -0.28 -5.88
CA VAL A 9 0.51 -0.49 -6.34
C VAL A 9 1.33 -1.07 -5.18
N LYS A 10 1.79 -2.32 -5.37
CA LYS A 10 2.73 -2.96 -4.44
C LYS A 10 4.00 -2.11 -4.30
N ASP A 11 4.44 -1.90 -3.06
CA ASP A 11 5.65 -1.14 -2.70
C ASP A 11 5.68 0.33 -3.17
N PHE A 12 4.51 0.97 -3.34
CA PHE A 12 4.41 2.36 -3.80
C PHE A 12 5.32 3.33 -3.05
N SER A 13 5.44 3.18 -1.73
CA SER A 13 6.27 4.07 -0.90
C SER A 13 7.76 4.01 -1.24
N THR A 14 8.26 2.83 -1.62
CA THR A 14 9.66 2.64 -2.05
C THR A 14 9.88 3.22 -3.43
N ILE A 15 8.92 3.02 -4.34
CA ILE A 15 9.00 3.51 -5.72
C ILE A 15 8.84 5.03 -5.78
N ALA A 16 8.01 5.61 -4.91
CA ALA A 16 7.79 7.05 -4.86
C ALA A 16 8.83 7.81 -4.02
N ALA A 17 9.76 7.11 -3.35
CA ALA A 17 10.78 7.75 -2.51
C ALA A 17 11.68 8.73 -3.30
N PRO A 18 12.25 8.37 -4.48
CA PRO A 18 13.03 9.30 -5.30
C PRO A 18 12.22 10.53 -5.73
N LEU A 19 10.93 10.35 -6.05
CA LEU A 19 10.03 11.46 -6.41
C LEU A 19 9.74 12.39 -5.23
N THR A 20 9.71 11.84 -4.01
CA THR A 20 9.47 12.62 -2.79
C THR A 20 10.70 13.47 -2.42
N GLU A 21 11.91 13.03 -2.77
CA GLU A 21 13.14 13.78 -2.53
C GLU A 21 13.27 15.03 -3.39
N VAL A 22 12.77 15.00 -4.63
CA VAL A 22 12.76 16.15 -5.56
C VAL A 22 11.82 17.27 -5.08
N ILE A 23 10.84 16.94 -4.23
CA ILE A 23 9.81 17.86 -3.72
C ILE A 23 10.23 18.50 -2.38
N LYS A 24 11.35 18.06 -1.77
CA LYS A 24 11.86 18.65 -0.52
C LYS A 24 12.34 20.08 -0.77
N LYS A 25 11.86 21.03 0.04
CA LYS A 25 12.16 22.48 -0.07
C LYS A 25 13.66 22.83 -0.05
N GLU A 26 14.52 21.96 0.44
CA GLU A 26 15.97 22.20 0.56
C GLU A 26 16.79 21.74 -0.65
N VAL A 27 16.18 20.97 -1.56
CA VAL A 27 16.85 20.47 -2.78
C VAL A 27 16.23 21.20 -3.96
N GLY A 28 17.04 21.93 -4.73
CA GLY A 28 16.57 22.55 -5.97
C GLY A 28 15.91 21.49 -6.86
N PHE A 29 14.75 21.83 -7.46
CA PHE A 29 13.99 20.90 -8.30
C PHE A 29 14.89 20.39 -9.44
N LYS A 30 15.32 19.14 -9.33
CA LYS A 30 16.13 18.45 -10.35
C LYS A 30 15.37 17.24 -10.85
N TRP A 31 14.88 17.36 -12.08
CA TRP A 31 14.21 16.29 -12.79
C TRP A 31 15.20 15.69 -13.78
N GLU A 32 15.87 14.61 -13.39
CA GLU A 32 16.84 13.91 -14.22
C GLU A 32 16.24 12.58 -14.71
N LYS A 33 17.02 11.84 -15.48
CA LYS A 33 16.57 10.59 -16.11
C LYS A 33 16.09 9.56 -15.08
N ALA A 34 16.72 9.50 -13.91
CA ALA A 34 16.31 8.58 -12.84
C ALA A 34 14.89 8.88 -12.31
N GLN A 35 14.52 10.15 -12.19
CA GLN A 35 13.19 10.57 -11.75
C GLN A 35 12.14 10.30 -12.83
N GLU A 36 12.48 10.55 -14.10
CA GLU A 36 11.60 10.23 -15.23
C GLU A 36 11.37 8.72 -15.35
N ASP A 37 12.42 7.90 -15.24
CA ASP A 37 12.32 6.45 -15.29
C ASP A 37 11.44 5.91 -14.15
N VAL A 38 11.59 6.46 -12.94
CA VAL A 38 10.74 6.12 -11.79
C VAL A 38 9.29 6.58 -12.01
N PHE A 39 9.08 7.76 -12.60
CA PHE A 39 7.75 8.27 -12.91
C PHE A 39 7.03 7.43 -13.97
N GLN A 40 7.74 7.03 -15.04
CA GLN A 40 7.20 6.14 -16.06
C GLN A 40 6.95 4.75 -15.51
N ALA A 41 7.86 4.19 -14.71
CA ALA A 41 7.63 2.92 -14.02
C ALA A 41 6.43 2.98 -13.06
N LEU A 42 6.20 4.12 -12.40
CA LEU A 42 5.02 4.33 -11.57
C LEU A 42 3.75 4.39 -12.42
N LYS A 43 3.78 5.12 -13.55
CA LYS A 43 2.66 5.17 -14.51
C LYS A 43 2.34 3.79 -15.04
N ASP A 44 3.34 3.02 -15.47
CA ASP A 44 3.16 1.66 -15.98
C ASP A 44 2.62 0.71 -14.90
N ARG A 45 3.07 0.85 -13.66
CA ARG A 45 2.53 0.06 -12.54
C ARG A 45 1.13 0.50 -12.13
N LEU A 46 0.75 1.75 -12.39
CA LEU A 46 -0.60 2.26 -12.15
C LEU A 46 -1.57 1.86 -13.28
N THR A 47 -1.10 1.84 -14.52
CA THR A 47 -1.90 1.45 -15.70
C THR A 47 -1.99 -0.07 -15.86
N ASN A 48 -0.94 -0.81 -15.51
CA ASN A 48 -0.91 -2.27 -15.47
C ASN A 48 -1.10 -2.83 -14.06
N ALA A 49 -1.46 -2.00 -13.07
CA ALA A 49 -1.86 -2.47 -11.74
C ALA A 49 -2.91 -3.56 -11.95
N HIS A 50 -2.60 -4.78 -11.49
CA HIS A 50 -3.45 -5.95 -11.67
C HIS A 50 -4.88 -5.53 -11.39
N VAL A 51 -5.70 -5.55 -12.45
CA VAL A 51 -7.07 -5.00 -12.46
C VAL A 51 -7.74 -5.43 -11.18
N LEU A 52 -7.99 -4.46 -10.31
CA LEU A 52 -8.62 -4.74 -9.03
C LEU A 52 -10.00 -5.24 -9.37
N ILE A 53 -10.26 -6.49 -9.01
CA ILE A 53 -11.57 -7.05 -9.24
C ILE A 53 -12.56 -6.34 -8.32
N LEU A 54 -13.77 -6.12 -8.84
CA LEU A 54 -14.85 -5.64 -8.00
C LEU A 54 -15.12 -6.69 -6.91
N PRO A 55 -15.32 -6.27 -5.65
CA PRO A 55 -15.60 -7.19 -4.56
C PRO A 55 -16.93 -7.89 -4.82
N ASP A 56 -16.91 -9.22 -4.80
CA ASP A 56 -18.10 -10.05 -4.87
C ASP A 56 -18.48 -10.51 -3.46
N PHE A 57 -19.53 -9.93 -2.88
CA PHE A 57 -19.94 -10.24 -1.51
C PHE A 57 -20.47 -11.67 -1.32
N LEU A 58 -20.68 -12.42 -2.42
CA LEU A 58 -21.04 -13.84 -2.36
C LEU A 58 -19.80 -14.74 -2.19
N LYS A 59 -18.60 -14.20 -2.35
CA LYS A 59 -17.34 -14.93 -2.26
C LYS A 59 -16.58 -14.59 -0.99
N THR A 60 -15.81 -15.57 -0.50
CA THR A 60 -14.96 -15.40 0.68
C THR A 60 -13.85 -14.40 0.39
N PHE A 61 -13.72 -13.39 1.25
CA PHE A 61 -12.58 -12.48 1.23
C PHE A 61 -11.37 -13.12 1.90
N GLU A 62 -10.21 -12.99 1.28
CA GLU A 62 -8.91 -13.40 1.79
C GLU A 62 -8.10 -12.15 2.14
N ILE A 63 -7.46 -12.14 3.31
CA ILE A 63 -6.59 -11.04 3.72
C ILE A 63 -5.21 -11.59 3.99
N GLU A 64 -4.23 -11.11 3.24
CA GLU A 64 -2.81 -11.35 3.52
C GLU A 64 -2.21 -10.12 4.16
N CYS A 65 -1.46 -10.31 5.25
CA CYS A 65 -0.80 -9.24 5.99
C CYS A 65 0.72 -9.45 5.96
N ASP A 66 1.46 -8.36 5.84
CA ASP A 66 2.91 -8.34 5.97
C ASP A 66 3.34 -7.19 6.90
N ALA A 67 4.36 -7.46 7.72
CA ALA A 67 4.87 -6.52 8.69
C ALA A 67 6.41 -6.49 8.65
N SER A 68 6.95 -5.29 8.44
CA SER A 68 8.38 -5.03 8.47
C SER A 68 8.75 -4.17 9.69
N SER A 69 10.06 -3.93 9.86
CA SER A 69 10.55 -3.02 10.90
C SER A 69 10.11 -1.56 10.69
N ILE A 70 9.80 -1.17 9.45
CA ILE A 70 9.56 0.23 9.05
C ILE A 70 8.08 0.51 8.78
N GLY A 71 7.31 -0.51 8.41
CA GLY A 71 5.92 -0.35 7.98
C GLY A 71 5.18 -1.67 7.95
N ILE A 72 3.86 -1.55 7.88
CA ILE A 72 2.92 -2.65 7.76
C ILE A 72 2.13 -2.54 6.46
N GLY A 73 1.67 -3.66 5.93
CA GLY A 73 0.81 -3.71 4.76
C GLY A 73 -0.13 -4.91 4.78
N ALA A 74 -1.25 -4.78 4.07
CA ALA A 74 -2.18 -5.88 3.87
C ALA A 74 -2.75 -5.84 2.45
N VAL A 75 -3.19 -6.99 1.96
CA VAL A 75 -3.88 -7.14 0.67
C VAL A 75 -5.19 -7.87 0.91
N LEU A 76 -6.28 -7.27 0.46
CA LEU A 76 -7.60 -7.89 0.37
C LEU A 76 -7.73 -8.52 -1.02
N MET A 77 -8.09 -9.80 -1.06
CA MET A 77 -8.16 -10.60 -2.28
C MET A 77 -9.40 -11.50 -2.31
N GLN A 78 -9.79 -11.93 -3.51
CA GLN A 78 -10.75 -13.01 -3.75
C GLN A 78 -10.25 -13.86 -4.91
N ASP A 79 -10.32 -15.20 -4.80
CA ASP A 79 -9.83 -16.12 -5.84
C ASP A 79 -8.39 -15.82 -6.28
N LYS A 80 -7.50 -15.47 -5.34
CA LYS A 80 -6.11 -15.02 -5.58
C LYS A 80 -5.97 -13.74 -6.42
N LYS A 81 -7.05 -12.97 -6.58
CA LYS A 81 -7.05 -11.68 -7.28
C LYS A 81 -7.18 -10.54 -6.27
N PRO A 82 -6.29 -9.54 -6.33
CA PRO A 82 -6.32 -8.42 -5.41
C PRO A 82 -7.50 -7.48 -5.67
N ILE A 83 -8.19 -7.09 -4.59
CA ILE A 83 -9.30 -6.13 -4.56
C ILE A 83 -8.82 -4.77 -4.04
N ALA A 84 -8.00 -4.78 -2.98
CA ALA A 84 -7.48 -3.56 -2.38
C ALA A 84 -6.18 -3.85 -1.63
N TYR A 85 -5.27 -2.90 -1.63
CA TYR A 85 -4.07 -2.92 -0.81
C TYR A 85 -4.14 -1.86 0.28
N PHE A 86 -3.49 -2.14 1.39
CA PHE A 86 -3.33 -1.26 2.53
C PHE A 86 -1.85 -1.20 2.87
N SER A 87 -1.33 0.00 3.16
CA SER A 87 0.02 0.16 3.68
C SER A 87 0.08 1.36 4.62
N GLU A 88 0.81 1.22 5.71
CA GLU A 88 0.98 2.24 6.74
C GLU A 88 2.42 2.19 7.27
N LYS A 89 3.05 3.36 7.37
CA LYS A 89 4.39 3.48 7.96
C LYS A 89 4.26 3.44 9.48
N LEU A 90 5.04 2.60 10.15
CA LEU A 90 5.05 2.53 11.61
C LEU A 90 5.71 3.79 12.19
N GLY A 91 5.18 4.28 13.30
CA GLY A 91 5.62 5.54 13.93
C GLY A 91 5.32 5.56 15.43
N GLY A 92 6.16 6.26 16.20
CA GLY A 92 6.02 6.34 17.66
C GLY A 92 6.16 4.99 18.33
N ALA A 93 5.24 4.66 19.23
CA ALA A 93 5.28 3.44 20.04
C ALA A 93 5.23 2.14 19.20
N THR A 94 4.56 2.15 18.05
CA THR A 94 4.38 0.94 17.21
C THR A 94 5.66 0.49 16.51
N LEU A 95 6.69 1.34 16.44
CA LEU A 95 8.03 0.95 15.98
C LEU A 95 8.71 -0.05 16.92
N ASN A 96 8.44 0.08 18.23
CA ASN A 96 9.07 -0.72 19.27
C ASN A 96 8.35 -2.05 19.51
N TYR A 97 7.25 -2.31 18.80
CA TYR A 97 6.50 -3.55 18.95
C TYR A 97 7.33 -4.75 18.48
N PRO A 98 7.25 -5.89 19.17
CA PRO A 98 7.71 -7.17 18.66
C PRO A 98 7.10 -7.49 17.29
N LYS A 99 7.77 -8.33 16.51
CA LYS A 99 7.30 -8.69 15.16
C LYS A 99 5.87 -9.27 15.17
N TYR A 100 5.58 -10.14 16.14
CA TYR A 100 4.26 -10.74 16.32
C TYR A 100 3.16 -9.68 16.58
N ASP A 101 3.44 -8.70 17.44
CA ASP A 101 2.50 -7.62 17.73
C ASP A 101 2.29 -6.70 16.53
N LYS A 102 3.32 -6.53 15.68
CA LYS A 102 3.19 -5.80 14.41
C LYS A 102 2.32 -6.57 13.40
N GLU A 103 2.46 -7.88 13.32
CA GLU A 103 1.61 -8.76 12.51
C GLU A 103 0.14 -8.72 12.98
N LEU A 104 -0.12 -8.76 14.29
CA LEU A 104 -1.47 -8.60 14.82
C LEU A 104 -2.00 -7.18 14.57
N TYR A 105 -1.17 -6.15 14.76
CA TYR A 105 -1.55 -4.76 14.55
C TYR A 105 -1.98 -4.52 13.10
N VAL A 106 -1.25 -5.04 12.11
CA VAL A 106 -1.64 -4.89 10.71
C VAL A 106 -2.97 -5.58 10.39
N LEU A 107 -3.23 -6.74 10.99
CA LEU A 107 -4.51 -7.45 10.82
C LEU A 107 -5.68 -6.63 11.37
N VAL A 108 -5.54 -6.05 12.58
CA VAL A 108 -6.56 -5.17 13.16
C VAL A 108 -6.78 -3.93 12.29
N ARG A 109 -5.70 -3.31 11.78
CA ARG A 109 -5.79 -2.13 10.90
C ARG A 109 -6.43 -2.45 9.56
N ALA A 110 -6.14 -3.62 9.00
CA ALA A 110 -6.75 -4.14 7.78
C ALA A 110 -8.27 -4.30 7.95
N LEU A 111 -8.70 -4.97 9.03
CA LEU A 111 -10.12 -5.17 9.36
C LEU A 111 -10.85 -3.84 9.59
N GLN A 112 -10.24 -2.88 10.29
CA GLN A 112 -10.79 -1.54 10.48
C GLN A 112 -10.95 -0.80 9.15
N THR A 113 -9.93 -0.88 8.29
CA THR A 113 -9.93 -0.21 6.98
C THR A 113 -11.02 -0.77 6.07
N TRP A 114 -11.18 -2.09 6.04
CA TRP A 114 -12.13 -2.79 5.17
C TRP A 114 -13.42 -3.22 5.86
N LYS A 115 -13.77 -2.62 7.00
CA LYS A 115 -15.04 -2.89 7.70
C LYS A 115 -16.26 -2.81 6.78
N HIS A 116 -16.24 -1.89 5.82
CA HIS A 116 -17.31 -1.70 4.84
C HIS A 116 -17.41 -2.81 3.79
N TYR A 117 -16.37 -3.62 3.60
CA TYR A 117 -16.39 -4.80 2.74
C TYR A 117 -16.66 -6.09 3.52
N LEU A 118 -16.09 -6.21 4.72
CA LEU A 118 -16.07 -7.46 5.49
C LEU A 118 -17.27 -7.63 6.43
N TRP A 119 -17.91 -6.53 6.85
CA TRP A 119 -19.01 -6.61 7.79
C TRP A 119 -20.34 -6.76 7.02
N PRO A 120 -21.10 -7.86 7.25
CA PRO A 120 -22.42 -8.02 6.63
C PRO A 120 -23.38 -6.96 7.19
N LYS A 121 -24.07 -6.22 6.32
CA LYS A 121 -25.16 -5.33 6.74
C LYS A 121 -26.35 -6.12 7.25
#